data_AF-A0A8T7ECT2-F1
#
_entry.id   AF-A0A8T7ECT2-F1
#
_cell.length_a   1.000
_cell.length_b   1.000
_cell.length_c   1.000
_cell.angle_alpha   90.00
_cell.angle_beta   90.00
_cell.angle_gamma   90.00
#
_symmetry.space_group_name_H-M   'P 1'
#
loop_
_entity.id
_entity.type
_entity.pdbx_description
1 polymer ?
#
loop_
_entity_poly.entity_id
_entity_poly.type
_entity_poly.pdbx_seq_one_letter_code
_entity_poly.pdbx_strand_id
1 'polypeptide(L)'
;MSSITTTIAVVEPDRTVKAPPGVEIGAKVLVVPLPSVIELLQDTARRARFAATRRAIREAVRDYADTISPSDEDIVSLVRRARQTPRAN
;
A
#
# COMPACT_ATOMS: atom_id res chain seq x y z
N MET A 1 12.07 -19.55 12.59
CA MET A 1 11.57 -18.99 11.32
C MET A 1 12.69 -18.17 10.70
N SER A 2 13.27 -18.63 9.59
CA SER A 2 14.36 -17.90 8.93
C SER A 2 13.77 -16.71 8.19
N SER A 3 14.07 -15.50 8.67
CA SER A 3 13.77 -14.26 7.95
C SER A 3 14.51 -14.31 6.61
N ILE A 4 13.77 -14.29 5.50
CA ILE A 4 14.36 -14.08 4.18
C ILE A 4 14.75 -12.60 4.12
N THR A 5 15.97 -12.31 4.54
CA THR A 5 16.52 -10.95 4.47
C THR A 5 16.95 -10.70 3.03
N THR A 6 16.10 -9.98 2.27
CA THR A 6 16.45 -9.54 0.91
C THR A 6 17.47 -8.43 0.98
N THR A 7 18.71 -8.71 0.59
CA THR A 7 19.78 -7.71 0.51
C THR A 7 19.92 -7.19 -0.91
N ILE A 8 19.89 -5.86 -1.07
CA ILE A 8 20.03 -5.19 -2.38
C ILE A 8 21.49 -4.80 -2.56
N ALA A 9 22.11 -5.26 -3.66
CA ALA A 9 23.44 -4.86 -4.08
C ALA A 9 23.38 -4.24 -5.48
N VAL A 10 24.27 -3.29 -5.75
CA VAL A 10 24.35 -2.59 -7.03
C VAL A 10 25.39 -3.27 -7.91
N VAL A 11 25.12 -3.35 -9.21
CA VAL A 11 26.11 -3.77 -10.21
C VAL A 11 27.07 -2.60 -10.44
N GLU A 12 28.35 -2.83 -10.16
CA GLU A 12 29.41 -1.84 -10.33
C GLU A 12 29.70 -1.59 -11.82
N PRO A 13 30.38 -0.48 -12.19
CA PRO A 13 30.65 -0.15 -13.60
C PRO A 13 31.44 -1.22 -14.36
N ASP A 14 32.25 -2.02 -13.67
CA ASP A 14 33.00 -3.16 -14.20
C ASP A 14 32.16 -4.44 -14.36
N ARG A 15 30.84 -4.34 -14.17
CA ARG A 15 29.86 -5.43 -14.22
C ARG A 15 30.03 -6.47 -13.11
N THR A 16 30.70 -6.11 -12.01
CA THR A 16 30.78 -6.97 -10.83
C THR A 16 29.66 -6.66 -9.83
N VAL A 17 29.30 -7.65 -9.01
CA VAL A 17 28.43 -7.46 -7.83
C VAL A 17 29.25 -7.83 -6.62
N LYS A 18 29.44 -6.88 -5.70
CA LYS A 18 30.10 -7.16 -4.42
C LYS A 18 29.12 -7.85 -3.50
N ALA A 19 29.47 -9.07 -3.07
CA ALA A 19 28.65 -9.83 -2.14
C ALA A 19 28.46 -9.03 -0.84
N PRO A 20 27.21 -8.84 -0.37
CA PRO A 20 26.98 -8.15 0.89
C PRO A 20 27.59 -8.93 2.07
N PRO A 21 27.95 -8.24 3.16
CA PRO A 21 28.47 -8.91 4.35
C PRO A 21 27.46 -9.94 4.87
N GLY A 22 27.95 -11.15 5.17
CA GLY A 22 27.15 -12.27 5.66
C GLY A 22 26.68 -13.27 4.61
N VAL A 23 27.01 -13.08 3.33
CA VAL A 23 26.77 -14.10 2.28
C VAL A 23 27.94 -15.09 2.25
N GLU A 24 27.66 -16.38 2.48
CA GLU A 24 28.66 -17.45 2.42
C GLU A 24 29.16 -17.72 0.99
N ILE A 25 30.43 -18.15 0.89
CA ILE A 25 31.01 -18.57 -0.39
C ILE A 25 30.25 -19.81 -0.89
N GLY A 26 29.80 -19.76 -2.15
CA GLY A 26 29.00 -20.84 -2.77
C GLY A 26 27.48 -20.65 -2.62
N ALA A 27 27.02 -19.60 -1.94
CA ALA A 27 25.61 -19.24 -1.91
C ALA A 27 25.06 -18.95 -3.32
N LYS A 28 23.83 -19.38 -3.59
CA LYS A 28 23.11 -19.03 -4.81
C LYS A 28 22.44 -17.68 -4.62
N VAL A 29 22.69 -16.75 -5.56
CA VAL A 29 22.07 -15.42 -5.57
C VAL A 29 21.14 -15.28 -6.77
N LEU A 30 20.03 -14.57 -6.58
CA LEU A 30 19.13 -14.18 -7.65
C LEU A 30 19.41 -12.72 -8.03
N VAL A 31 19.74 -12.47 -9.30
CA VAL A 31 19.93 -11.12 -9.82
C VAL A 31 18.67 -10.71 -10.57
N VAL A 32 18.04 -9.62 -10.13
CA VAL A 32 16.83 -9.07 -10.76
C VAL A 32 17.12 -7.66 -11.25
N PRO A 33 16.88 -7.35 -12.54
CA PRO A 33 17.00 -5.99 -13.02
C PRO A 33 15.92 -5.13 -12.37
N LEU A 34 16.36 -4.09 -11.65
CA LEU A 34 15.47 -3.04 -11.15
C LEU A 34 15.44 -1.91 -12.18
N PRO A 35 14.26 -1.43 -12.59
CA PRO A 35 14.18 -0.29 -13.50
C PRO A 35 14.81 0.93 -12.85
N SER A 36 15.54 1.71 -13.65
CA SER A 36 16.17 2.92 -13.16
C SER A 36 15.12 3.94 -12.69
N VAL A 37 15.49 4.80 -11.73
CA VAL A 37 14.58 5.86 -11.26
C VAL A 37 14.13 6.75 -12.44
N ILE A 38 15.00 7.00 -13.42
CA ILE A 38 14.69 7.80 -14.61
C ILE A 38 13.63 7.11 -15.46
N GLU A 39 13.79 5.82 -15.78
CA GLU A 39 12.78 5.03 -16.52
C GLU A 39 11.45 5.02 -15.78
N LEU A 40 11.49 4.86 -14.46
CA LEU A 40 10.29 4.87 -13.62
C LEU A 40 9.57 6.22 -13.60
N LEU A 41 10.31 7.33 -13.68
CA LEU A 41 9.74 8.67 -13.79
C LEU A 41 9.16 8.93 -15.19
N GLN A 42 9.76 8.36 -16.23
CA GLN A 42 9.31 8.52 -17.60
C GLN A 42 8.07 7.66 -17.91
N ASP A 43 7.87 6.54 -17.22
CA ASP A 43 6.69 5.67 -17.36
C ASP A 43 5.37 6.41 -17.08
N THR A 44 4.69 6.83 -18.15
CA THR A 44 3.42 7.54 -18.13
C THR A 44 2.29 6.67 -17.58
N ALA A 45 2.29 5.37 -17.89
CA ALA A 45 1.25 4.44 -17.44
C ALA A 45 1.34 4.20 -15.93
N ARG A 46 2.56 4.05 -15.39
CA ARG A 46 2.78 3.96 -13.94
C ARG A 46 2.34 5.24 -13.23
N ARG A 47 2.71 6.41 -13.76
CA ARG A 47 2.27 7.70 -13.19
C ARG A 47 0.74 7.84 -13.20
N ALA A 48 0.07 7.42 -14.27
CA ALA A 48 -1.39 7.42 -14.35
C ALA A 48 -2.03 6.51 -13.29
N ARG A 49 -1.51 5.27 -13.12
CA ARG A 49 -1.97 4.35 -12.05
C ARG A 49 -1.78 4.96 -10.66
N PHE A 50 -0.62 5.59 -10.42
CA PHE A 50 -0.33 6.22 -9.13
C PHE A 50 -1.23 7.43 -8.86
N ALA A 51 -1.50 8.25 -9.88
CA ALA A 51 -2.42 9.38 -9.79
C ALA A 51 -3.87 8.93 -9.51
N ALA A 52 -4.33 7.88 -10.19
CA ALA A 52 -5.64 7.29 -9.95
C ALA A 52 -5.77 6.75 -8.52
N THR A 53 -4.75 6.03 -8.04
CA THR A 53 -4.72 5.51 -6.66
C THR A 53 -4.74 6.64 -5.65
N ARG A 54 -3.91 7.68 -5.84
CA ARG A 54 -3.87 8.86 -4.96
C ARG A 54 -5.20 9.60 -4.94
N ARG A 55 -5.88 9.71 -6.08
CA ARG A 55 -7.21 10.29 -6.19
C ARG A 55 -8.23 9.47 -5.41
N ALA A 56 -8.27 8.16 -5.61
CA ALA A 56 -9.20 7.27 -4.90
C ALA A 56 -9.01 7.33 -3.37
N ILE A 57 -7.76 7.37 -2.89
CA ILE A 57 -7.47 7.55 -1.45
C ILE A 57 -7.99 8.90 -0.96
N ARG A 58 -7.76 9.98 -1.72
CA ARG A 58 -8.23 11.31 -1.34
C ARG A 58 -9.76 11.40 -1.30
N GLU A 59 -10.43 10.79 -2.28
CA GLU A 59 -11.89 10.70 -2.33
C GLU A 59 -12.41 9.91 -1.12
N ALA A 60 -11.84 8.74 -0.83
CA ALA A 60 -12.21 7.95 0.35
C ALA A 60 -12.01 8.71 1.68
N VAL A 61 -10.92 9.47 1.81
CA VAL A 61 -10.70 10.31 3.02
C VAL A 61 -11.71 11.45 3.12
N ARG A 62 -12.09 12.05 1.99
CA ARG A 62 -13.12 13.10 1.97
C ARG A 62 -14.49 12.54 2.32
N ASP A 63 -14.87 11.41 1.71
CA ASP A 63 -16.14 10.74 1.98
C ASP A 63 -16.20 10.23 3.43
N TYR A 64 -15.04 9.84 4.01
CA TYR A 64 -14.91 9.51 5.42
C TYR A 64 -15.04 10.74 6.34
N ALA A 65 -14.55 11.91 5.91
CA ALA A 65 -14.75 13.16 6.64
C ALA A 65 -16.20 13.66 6.56
N ASP A 66 -16.90 13.38 5.45
CA ASP A 66 -18.31 13.67 5.23
C ASP A 66 -19.25 12.61 5.85
N THR A 67 -18.71 11.53 6.44
CA THR A 67 -19.49 10.66 7.33
C THR A 67 -19.68 11.38 8.66
N ILE A 68 -20.64 12.30 8.66
CA ILE A 68 -21.16 12.97 9.85
C ILE A 68 -21.45 11.87 10.87
N SER A 69 -20.69 11.84 11.97
CA SER A 69 -21.08 11.05 13.13
C SER A 69 -22.49 11.49 13.50
N PRO A 70 -23.47 10.58 13.58
CA PRO A 70 -24.84 10.95 13.88
C PRO A 70 -24.83 11.74 15.19
N SER A 71 -25.58 12.85 15.24
CA SER A 71 -25.72 13.59 16.48
C SER A 71 -26.35 12.69 17.55
N ASP A 72 -26.16 12.99 18.82
CA ASP A 72 -26.79 12.22 19.91
C ASP A 72 -28.32 12.13 19.73
N GLU A 73 -28.93 13.16 19.15
CA GLU A 73 -30.36 13.21 18.81
C GLU A 73 -30.73 12.22 17.69
N ASP A 74 -29.88 12.08 16.67
CA ASP A 74 -30.07 11.09 15.59
C ASP A 74 -29.93 9.66 16.12
N ILE A 75 -28.96 9.43 17.02
CA ILE A 75 -28.76 8.14 17.69
C ILE A 75 -29.99 7.78 18.54
N VAL A 76 -30.48 8.71 19.36
CA VAL A 76 -31.69 8.50 20.18
C VAL A 76 -32.91 8.22 19.31
N SER A 77 -33.05 8.94 18.19
CA SER A 77 -34.16 8.75 17.24
C SER A 77 -34.09 7.37 16.56
N LEU A 78 -32.90 6.93 16.15
CA LEU A 78 -32.65 5.58 15.62
C LEU A 78 -33.01 4.48 16.63
N VAL A 79 -32.56 4.62 17.88
CA VAL A 79 -32.85 3.65 18.96
C VAL A 79 -34.34 3.60 19.27
N ARG A 80 -35.03 4.75 19.33
CA ARG A 80 -36.49 4.79 19.53
C ARG A 80 -37.23 4.10 18.40
N ARG A 81 -36.86 4.36 17.15
CA ARG A 81 -37.46 3.72 15.97
C ARG A 81 -37.24 2.21 15.99
N ALA A 82 -36.02 1.74 16.28
CA ALA A 82 -35.70 0.32 16.36
C ALA A 82 -36.48 -0.42 17.46
N ARG A 83 -36.81 0.27 18.57
CA ARG A 83 -37.64 -0.28 19.66
C ARG A 83 -39.14 -0.30 19.34
N GLN A 84 -39.59 0.52 18.40
CA GLN A 84 -40.99 0.62 17.98
C GLN A 84 -41.32 -0.32 16.82
N THR A 85 -40.32 -0.75 16.05
CA THR A 85 -40.50 -1.81 15.05
C THR A 85 -40.83 -3.11 15.79
N PRO A 86 -42.00 -3.73 15.55
CA PRO A 86 -42.27 -5.06 16.08
C PRO A 86 -41.17 -5.99 15.58
N ARG A 87 -40.61 -6.83 16.46
CA ARG A 87 -39.76 -7.94 15.99
C ARG A 87 -40.58 -8.72 14.98
N ALA A 88 -40.17 -8.69 13.71
CA ALA A 88 -40.70 -9.59 12.72
C ALA A 88 -40.35 -11.00 13.23
N ASN A 89 -41.39 -11.74 13.63
CA ASN A 89 -41.31 -13.17 13.89
C ASN A 89 -41.30 -13.92 12.56
#